data_AF-A0A1A9UKZ7-F1
#
_entry.id   AF-A0A1A9UKZ7-F1
#
_cell.length_a   1.000
_cell.length_b   1.000
_cell.length_c   1.000
_cell.angle_alpha   90.00
_cell.angle_beta   90.00
_cell.angle_gamma   90.00
#
_symmetry.space_group_name_H-M   'P 1'
#
loop_
_entity.id
_entity.type
_entity.pdbx_description
1 polymer ?
#
loop_
_entity_poly.entity_id
_entity_poly.type
_entity_poly.pdbx_seq_one_letter_code
_entity_poly.pdbx_strand_id
1 'polypeptide(L)'
;MPLVVDYRLKNAASGRMNFMRRQLGPSEKEISSARLIDRSIRPLFPLDYRTETHHEAASAALSLSDIPWNGLIGAVRLGLCDGEIVINPTRRELKNSQLDLVVSATEQNLVVMLDDKGNVVLQQDLLKAIKQGTHEVYHIVQELDRLQRTFGKEKRPREPSQTNQMPADVIEAVRSMGEMRLPQTDNNNSSSKTSKSKLLQQTYDYVICVDFEATCWENQAPSRWREFEIIEFPAVLVNLKTGKIEVEFRKYIMPIESPKLNAFCTKLTGSAQKTVDNSIPLQTALMMFQEWLRKELRARHLSLPKMTKHNKLCLC
;
A
#
# COMPACT_ATOMS: atom_id res chain seq x y z
N MET A 1 1.01 12.77 9.73
CA MET A 1 2.47 12.99 9.81
C MET A 1 3.00 13.57 8.50
N PRO A 2 3.63 14.75 8.53
CA PRO A 2 4.41 15.28 7.41
C PRO A 2 5.83 14.66 7.43
N LEU A 3 6.00 13.54 6.71
CA LEU A 3 7.31 12.92 6.45
C LEU A 3 7.68 13.18 4.98
N VAL A 4 8.90 13.66 4.75
CA VAL A 4 9.48 13.87 3.42
C VAL A 4 10.77 13.07 3.33
N VAL A 5 10.85 12.18 2.34
CA VAL A 5 12.05 11.41 2.01
C VAL A 5 12.57 11.93 0.67
N ASP A 6 13.81 12.43 0.64
CA ASP A 6 14.51 12.75 -0.60
C ASP A 6 15.66 11.75 -0.79
N TYR A 7 15.76 11.18 -2.00
CA TYR A 7 16.82 10.26 -2.37
C TYR A 7 17.51 10.80 -3.62
N ARG A 8 18.82 11.03 -3.53
CA ARG A 8 19.62 11.65 -4.59
C ARG A 8 20.84 10.82 -4.95
N LEU A 9 20.97 10.50 -6.24
CA LEU A 9 22.14 9.85 -6.81
C LEU A 9 23.13 10.91 -7.29
N LYS A 10 24.19 11.10 -6.49
CA LYS A 10 25.27 12.02 -6.89
C LYS A 10 26.03 11.44 -8.08
N ASN A 11 26.09 12.17 -9.20
CA ASN A 11 26.86 11.75 -10.39
C ASN A 11 28.34 11.42 -10.08
N ALA A 12 28.92 12.13 -9.10
CA ALA A 12 30.27 11.86 -8.59
C ALA A 12 30.46 10.42 -8.08
N ALA A 13 29.41 9.79 -7.50
CA ALA A 13 29.46 8.40 -7.05
C ALA A 13 29.63 7.41 -8.22
N SER A 14 29.32 7.83 -9.45
CA SER A 14 29.54 7.06 -10.68
C SER A 14 30.74 7.54 -11.50
N GLY A 15 31.48 8.54 -11.00
CA GLY A 15 32.59 9.17 -11.73
C GLY A 15 32.16 9.92 -13.00
N ARG A 16 30.89 10.34 -13.09
CA ARG A 16 30.34 11.00 -14.29
C ARG A 16 30.13 12.49 -14.04
N MET A 17 30.34 13.29 -15.08
CA MET A 17 30.09 14.73 -15.08
C MET A 17 29.15 15.09 -16.24
N ASN A 18 28.01 15.67 -15.92
CA ASN A 18 27.05 16.13 -16.93
C ASN A 18 27.50 17.48 -17.51
N PHE A 19 27.04 17.80 -18.73
CA PHE A 19 27.40 19.04 -19.45
C PHE A 19 27.18 20.32 -18.63
N MET A 20 26.04 20.42 -17.91
CA MET A 20 25.74 21.57 -17.06
C MET A 20 26.54 21.62 -15.75
N ARG A 21 27.40 20.62 -15.47
CA ARG A 21 28.23 20.48 -14.25
C ARG A 21 27.46 20.65 -12.92
N ARG A 22 26.15 20.43 -12.94
CA ARG A 22 25.26 20.46 -11.78
C ARG A 22 24.31 19.27 -11.82
N GLN A 23 23.76 18.91 -10.66
CA GLN A 23 22.70 17.91 -10.61
C GLN A 23 21.42 18.49 -11.18
N LEU A 24 20.70 17.66 -11.96
CA LEU A 24 19.40 18.02 -12.51
C LEU A 24 18.29 17.73 -11.48
N GLY A 25 17.05 18.05 -11.82
CA GLY A 25 15.89 17.63 -11.04
C GLY A 25 15.84 16.11 -10.83
N PRO A 26 15.06 15.63 -9.84
CA PRO A 26 15.01 14.21 -9.51
C PRO A 26 14.53 13.38 -10.70
N SER A 27 15.25 12.32 -11.00
CA SER A 27 14.88 11.33 -12.00
C SER A 27 13.77 10.41 -11.50
N GLU A 28 13.07 9.73 -12.40
CA GLU A 28 12.03 8.75 -12.03
C GLU A 28 12.55 7.64 -11.11
N LYS A 29 13.80 7.20 -11.33
CA LYS A 29 14.44 6.19 -10.47
C LYS A 29 14.66 6.70 -9.05
N GLU A 30 15.04 7.96 -8.90
CA GLU A 30 15.21 8.60 -7.59
C GLU A 30 13.87 8.76 -6.88
N ILE A 31 12.83 9.20 -7.61
CA ILE A 31 11.47 9.34 -7.08
C ILE A 31 10.92 7.97 -6.64
N SER A 32 11.10 6.93 -7.46
CA SER A 32 10.67 5.58 -7.12
C SER A 32 11.38 5.04 -5.86
N SER A 33 12.70 5.26 -5.78
CA SER A 33 13.49 4.86 -4.61
C SER A 33 13.07 5.60 -3.34
N ALA A 34 12.79 6.91 -3.44
CA ALA A 34 12.29 7.70 -2.32
C ALA A 34 10.92 7.20 -1.83
N ARG A 35 10.01 6.85 -2.75
CA ARG A 35 8.69 6.26 -2.40
C ARG A 35 8.84 4.90 -1.73
N LEU A 36 9.76 4.07 -2.21
CA LEU A 36 10.04 2.75 -1.64
C LEU A 36 10.52 2.86 -0.18
N ILE A 37 11.43 3.81 0.08
CA ILE A 37 11.90 4.12 1.42
C ILE A 37 10.75 4.65 2.29
N ASP A 38 9.99 5.61 1.80
CA ASP A 38 8.88 6.25 2.53
C ASP A 38 7.82 5.22 2.97
N ARG A 39 7.37 4.35 2.06
CA ARG A 39 6.40 3.28 2.35
C ARG A 39 6.91 2.30 3.39
N SER A 40 8.22 2.06 3.43
CA SER A 40 8.83 1.16 4.41
C SER A 40 8.80 1.80 5.80
N ILE A 41 9.18 3.06 5.98
CA ILE A 41 9.34 3.67 7.31
C ILE A 41 8.08 4.33 7.88
N ARG A 42 7.19 4.86 7.03
CA ARG A 42 6.03 5.67 7.43
C ARG A 42 5.06 4.93 8.38
N PRO A 43 4.73 3.65 8.17
CA PRO A 43 3.80 2.92 9.04
C PRO A 43 4.30 2.76 10.48
N LEU A 44 5.61 2.86 10.72
CA LEU A 44 6.21 2.65 12.03
C LEU A 44 6.30 3.92 12.88
N PHE A 45 5.86 5.06 12.37
CA PHE A 45 5.69 6.25 13.20
C PHE A 45 4.42 6.15 14.07
N PRO A 46 4.42 6.68 15.29
CA PRO A 46 3.22 6.78 16.11
C PRO A 46 2.08 7.51 15.37
N LEU A 47 0.83 7.08 15.56
CA LEU A 47 -0.33 7.66 14.87
C LEU A 47 -0.49 9.17 15.12
N ASP A 48 -0.08 9.62 16.29
CA ASP A 48 -0.19 10.99 16.75
C ASP A 48 1.06 11.83 16.46
N TYR A 49 2.05 11.26 15.76
CA TYR A 49 3.27 11.97 15.42
C TYR A 49 3.02 13.03 14.33
N ARG A 50 3.25 14.30 14.70
CA ARG A 50 2.96 15.49 13.86
C ARG A 50 4.19 16.33 13.53
N THR A 51 5.35 16.03 14.10
CA THR A 51 6.58 16.78 13.85
C THR A 51 7.08 16.55 12.42
N GLU A 52 7.46 17.64 11.74
CA GLU A 52 8.12 17.57 10.43
C GLU A 52 9.45 16.85 10.55
N THR A 53 9.65 15.85 9.70
CA THR A 53 10.81 14.96 9.78
C THR A 53 11.40 14.79 8.37
N HIS A 54 12.70 15.07 8.24
CA HIS A 54 13.45 15.01 6.97
C HIS A 54 14.78 14.26 7.19
N HIS A 55 15.03 13.18 6.44
CA HIS A 55 16.25 12.37 6.60
C HIS A 55 16.76 11.74 5.30
N GLU A 56 18.07 11.51 5.26
CA GLU A 56 18.85 11.02 4.10
C GLU A 56 19.24 9.52 4.19
N ALA A 57 19.03 8.83 5.32
CA ALA A 57 19.36 7.41 5.50
C ALA A 57 18.38 6.70 6.44
N ALA A 58 17.31 6.13 5.88
CA ALA A 58 16.05 5.90 6.58
C ALA A 58 16.12 5.07 7.88
N SER A 59 16.49 3.79 7.83
CA SER A 59 16.35 2.93 9.02
C SER A 59 17.44 3.20 10.07
N ALA A 60 18.72 3.13 9.69
CA ALA A 60 19.82 3.32 10.63
C ALA A 60 19.84 4.74 11.24
N ALA A 61 19.59 5.80 10.46
CA ALA A 61 19.58 7.15 11.01
C ALA A 61 18.38 7.39 11.94
N LEU A 62 17.19 6.88 11.61
CA LEU A 62 16.04 6.96 12.52
C LEU A 62 16.24 6.12 13.79
N SER A 63 16.97 5.01 13.68
CA SER A 63 17.32 4.17 14.83
C SER A 63 18.24 4.93 15.79
N LEU A 64 19.26 5.60 15.25
CA LEU A 64 20.28 6.33 16.02
C LEU A 64 19.84 7.72 16.48
N SER A 65 18.82 8.31 15.85
CA SER A 65 18.29 9.61 16.23
C SER A 65 17.43 9.53 17.50
N ASP A 66 17.09 10.70 18.03
CA ASP A 66 16.17 10.88 19.14
C ASP A 66 14.69 10.82 18.71
N ILE A 67 14.38 10.54 17.44
CA ILE A 67 13.00 10.56 16.93
C ILE A 67 12.19 9.35 17.42
N PRO A 68 10.95 9.56 17.92
CA PRO A 68 10.11 8.48 18.39
C PRO A 68 9.55 7.69 17.19
N TRP A 69 10.23 6.60 16.87
CA TRP A 69 9.95 5.72 15.75
C TRP A 69 9.94 4.27 16.25
N ASN A 70 8.90 3.51 15.92
CA ASN A 70 8.73 2.12 16.38
C ASN A 70 9.43 1.12 15.44
N GLY A 71 10.49 1.55 14.73
CA GLY A 71 11.36 0.67 13.97
C GLY A 71 12.28 -0.15 14.87
N LEU A 72 12.88 -1.24 14.37
CA LEU A 72 13.86 -1.20 13.28
C LEU A 72 13.36 -1.86 11.97
N ILE A 73 13.89 -1.43 10.82
CA ILE A 73 13.57 -2.03 9.51
C ILE A 73 14.85 -2.48 8.80
N GLY A 74 14.84 -3.69 8.25
CA GLY A 74 15.77 -4.09 7.21
C GLY A 74 15.06 -4.25 5.87
N ALA A 75 15.85 -4.22 4.80
CA ALA A 75 15.36 -4.49 3.46
C ALA A 75 16.38 -5.30 2.68
N VAL A 76 15.90 -6.23 1.87
CA VAL A 76 16.71 -7.02 0.94
C VAL A 76 16.03 -7.08 -0.41
N ARG A 77 16.83 -7.27 -1.45
CA ARG A 77 16.35 -7.56 -2.80
C ARG A 77 16.55 -9.03 -3.10
N LEU A 78 15.63 -9.65 -3.80
CA LEU A 78 15.63 -11.07 -4.14
C LEU A 78 15.47 -11.23 -5.65
N GLY A 79 16.29 -12.13 -6.21
CA GLY A 79 16.19 -12.60 -7.58
C GLY A 79 15.82 -14.08 -7.63
N LEU A 80 15.19 -14.52 -8.73
CA LEU A 80 14.98 -15.93 -9.06
C LEU A 80 15.77 -16.25 -10.33
N CYS A 81 16.96 -16.82 -10.16
CA CYS A 81 17.89 -17.16 -11.24
C CYS A 81 18.01 -18.68 -11.33
N ASP A 82 17.76 -19.27 -12.50
CA ASP A 82 17.85 -20.72 -12.74
C ASP A 82 17.07 -21.58 -11.72
N GLY A 83 15.92 -21.07 -11.24
CA GLY A 83 15.07 -21.74 -10.24
C GLY A 83 15.50 -21.52 -8.78
N GLU A 84 16.61 -20.81 -8.54
CA GLU A 84 17.13 -20.54 -7.19
C GLU A 84 16.99 -19.08 -6.78
N ILE A 85 16.75 -18.87 -5.49
CA ILE A 85 16.57 -17.54 -4.91
C ILE A 85 17.94 -16.96 -4.56
N VAL A 86 18.27 -15.83 -5.17
CA VAL A 86 19.51 -15.08 -4.93
C VAL A 86 19.19 -13.85 -4.10
N ILE A 87 19.86 -13.71 -2.95
CA ILE A 87 19.73 -12.55 -2.06
C ILE A 87 20.69 -11.45 -2.51
N ASN A 88 20.19 -10.22 -2.56
CA ASN A 88 20.87 -9.01 -3.03
C ASN A 88 21.60 -9.23 -4.36
N PRO A 89 20.88 -9.69 -5.42
CA PRO A 89 21.49 -10.02 -6.70
C PRO A 89 22.14 -8.78 -7.33
N THR A 90 23.26 -9.02 -8.01
CA THR A 90 23.93 -8.00 -8.82
C THR A 90 23.07 -7.59 -10.00
N ARG A 91 23.40 -6.45 -10.61
CA ARG A 91 22.74 -5.98 -11.84
C ARG A 91 22.84 -6.96 -13.00
N ARG A 92 23.83 -7.86 -13.01
CA ARG A 92 23.98 -8.88 -14.05
C ARG A 92 23.03 -10.05 -13.80
N GLU A 93 22.95 -10.52 -12.57
CA GLU A 93 22.02 -11.59 -12.17
C GLU A 93 20.56 -11.15 -12.35
N LEU A 94 20.21 -9.91 -11.95
CA LEU A 94 18.86 -9.36 -12.13
C LEU A 94 18.39 -9.33 -13.58
N LYS A 95 19.29 -9.22 -14.57
CA LYS A 95 18.91 -9.24 -15.99
C LYS A 95 18.40 -10.60 -16.45
N ASN A 96 18.92 -11.67 -15.83
CA ASN A 96 18.54 -13.05 -16.13
C ASN A 96 17.52 -13.58 -15.12
N SER A 97 17.13 -12.77 -14.14
CA SER A 97 16.21 -13.13 -13.08
C SER A 97 14.76 -13.08 -13.56
N GLN A 98 13.96 -14.08 -13.17
CA GLN A 98 12.52 -14.10 -13.43
C GLN A 98 11.74 -13.24 -12.41
N LEU A 99 12.37 -12.86 -11.30
CA LEU A 99 11.80 -12.07 -10.20
C LEU A 99 12.77 -10.96 -9.79
N ASP A 100 12.30 -9.74 -9.57
CA ASP A 100 12.99 -8.65 -8.85
C ASP A 100 12.06 -8.21 -7.73
N LEU A 101 12.27 -8.77 -6.55
CA LEU A 101 11.43 -8.54 -5.38
C LEU A 101 12.23 -7.80 -4.32
N VAL A 102 11.71 -6.68 -3.84
CA VAL A 102 12.23 -5.97 -2.67
C VAL A 102 11.30 -6.24 -1.49
N VAL A 103 11.87 -6.76 -0.41
CA VAL A 103 11.15 -7.04 0.83
C VAL A 103 11.71 -6.16 1.92
N SER A 104 10.84 -5.42 2.60
CA SER A 104 11.14 -4.74 3.85
C SER A 104 10.35 -5.35 4.99
N ALA A 105 11.04 -5.60 6.10
CA ALA A 105 10.43 -6.18 7.29
C ALA A 105 11.03 -5.58 8.55
N THR A 106 10.25 -5.69 9.64
CA THR A 106 10.65 -5.27 10.97
C THR A 106 10.94 -6.50 11.85
N GLU A 107 11.09 -6.28 13.15
CA GLU A 107 11.22 -7.33 14.14
C GLU A 107 10.11 -8.39 13.99
N GLN A 108 10.40 -9.63 14.43
CA GLN A 108 9.47 -10.76 14.34
C GLN A 108 9.08 -11.16 12.90
N ASN A 109 9.88 -10.79 11.89
CA ASN A 109 9.65 -11.08 10.47
C ASN A 109 8.34 -10.49 9.92
N LEU A 110 7.84 -9.42 10.55
CA LEU A 110 6.66 -8.71 10.08
C LEU A 110 7.01 -7.90 8.82
N VAL A 111 6.45 -8.33 7.70
CA VAL A 111 6.59 -7.63 6.41
C VAL A 111 5.86 -6.29 6.49
N VAL A 112 6.58 -5.22 6.15
CA VAL A 112 6.03 -3.86 6.14
C VAL A 112 5.67 -3.45 4.71
N MET A 113 6.54 -3.75 3.74
CA MET A 113 6.33 -3.41 2.34
C MET A 113 7.01 -4.44 1.43
N LEU A 114 6.32 -4.77 0.34
CA LEU A 114 6.79 -5.58 -0.77
C LEU A 114 6.66 -4.76 -2.05
N ASP A 115 7.68 -4.77 -2.89
CA ASP A 115 7.65 -4.20 -4.22
C ASP A 115 8.27 -5.21 -5.17
N ASP A 116 7.54 -5.63 -6.21
CA ASP A 116 7.96 -6.72 -7.06
C ASP A 116 7.79 -6.42 -8.54
N LYS A 117 8.65 -7.06 -9.33
CA LYS A 117 8.57 -7.13 -10.78
C LYS A 117 8.97 -8.53 -11.20
N GLY A 118 8.08 -9.27 -11.85
CA GLY A 118 8.37 -10.63 -12.30
C GLY A 118 7.80 -10.94 -13.67
N ASN A 119 8.32 -11.99 -14.29
CA ASN A 119 7.77 -12.56 -15.52
C ASN A 119 7.33 -14.00 -15.25
N VAL A 120 6.04 -14.20 -14.98
CA VAL A 120 5.40 -15.51 -14.74
C VAL A 120 6.14 -16.33 -13.68
N VAL A 121 5.97 -15.95 -12.42
CA VAL A 121 6.56 -16.62 -11.25
C VAL A 121 5.50 -17.47 -10.56
N LEU A 122 5.83 -18.70 -10.17
CA LEU A 122 4.90 -19.55 -9.42
C LEU A 122 4.67 -18.98 -8.01
N GLN A 123 3.44 -19.09 -7.52
CA GLN A 123 3.08 -18.60 -6.18
C GLN A 123 3.96 -19.22 -5.07
N GLN A 124 4.34 -20.50 -5.22
CA GLN A 124 5.20 -21.18 -4.25
C GLN A 124 6.61 -20.57 -4.20
N ASP A 125 7.17 -20.21 -5.35
CA ASP A 125 8.49 -19.58 -5.43
C ASP A 125 8.47 -18.16 -4.87
N LEU A 126 7.40 -17.41 -5.13
CA LEU A 126 7.20 -16.08 -4.53
C LEU A 126 7.11 -16.16 -3.00
N LEU A 127 6.33 -17.09 -2.45
CA LEU A 127 6.24 -17.29 -0.99
C LEU A 127 7.57 -17.75 -0.39
N LYS A 128 8.31 -18.62 -1.09
CA LYS A 128 9.66 -19.05 -0.70
C LYS A 128 10.61 -17.84 -0.67
N ALA A 129 10.55 -16.97 -1.68
CA ALA A 129 11.36 -15.75 -1.76
C ALA A 129 11.04 -14.77 -0.62
N ILE A 130 9.76 -14.53 -0.31
CA ILE A 130 9.36 -13.67 0.81
C ILE A 130 9.85 -14.24 2.16
N LYS A 131 9.70 -15.55 2.37
CA LYS A 131 10.16 -16.22 3.60
C LYS A 131 11.68 -16.13 3.75
N GLN A 132 12.42 -16.34 2.67
CA GLN A 132 13.88 -16.22 2.68
C GLN A 132 14.31 -14.77 2.88
N GLY A 133 13.66 -13.80 2.22
CA GLY A 133 13.95 -12.38 2.38
C GLY A 133 13.70 -11.87 3.79
N THR A 134 12.57 -12.24 4.40
CA THR A 134 12.26 -11.87 5.79
C THR A 134 13.27 -12.45 6.78
N HIS A 135 13.73 -13.68 6.53
CA HIS A 135 14.80 -14.30 7.33
C HIS A 135 16.12 -13.53 7.25
N GLU A 136 16.53 -13.07 6.06
CA GLU A 136 17.75 -12.26 5.91
C GLU A 136 17.59 -10.87 6.54
N VAL A 137 16.41 -10.26 6.40
CA VAL A 137 16.10 -8.98 7.04
C VAL A 137 16.22 -9.07 8.56
N TYR A 138 15.86 -10.20 9.17
CA TYR A 138 16.04 -10.41 10.60
C TYR A 138 17.49 -10.20 11.04
N HIS A 139 18.47 -10.70 10.28
CA HIS A 139 19.89 -10.49 10.59
C HIS A 139 20.28 -9.01 10.51
N ILE A 140 19.78 -8.28 9.51
CA ILE A 140 20.01 -6.83 9.38
C ILE A 140 19.42 -6.08 10.59
N VAL A 141 18.21 -6.44 11.00
CA VAL A 141 17.52 -5.84 12.14
C VAL A 141 18.29 -6.08 13.44
N GLN A 142 18.83 -7.29 13.65
CA GLN A 142 19.66 -7.59 14.83
C GLN A 142 20.92 -6.71 14.91
N GLU A 143 21.60 -6.48 13.78
CA GLU A 143 22.77 -5.60 13.76
C GLU A 143 22.40 -4.12 13.97
N LEU A 144 21.26 -3.68 13.43
CA LEU A 144 20.74 -2.34 13.69
C LEU A 144 20.35 -2.13 15.16
N ASP A 145 19.79 -3.16 15.81
CA ASP A 145 19.46 -3.15 17.24
C ASP A 145 20.73 -3.04 18.08
N ARG A 146 21.74 -3.86 17.77
CA ARG A 146 23.05 -3.77 18.40
C ARG A 146 23.67 -2.38 18.25
N LEU A 147 23.58 -1.80 17.05
CA LEU A 147 24.11 -0.46 16.77
C LEU A 147 23.36 0.62 17.56
N GLN A 148 22.02 0.54 17.61
CA GLN A 148 21.18 1.45 18.37
C GLN A 148 21.47 1.39 19.88
N ARG A 149 21.65 0.19 20.44
CA ARG A 149 22.00 0.04 21.87
C ARG A 149 23.38 0.61 22.21
N THR A 150 24.31 0.57 21.26
CA THR A 150 25.69 1.00 21.49
C THR A 150 25.88 2.51 21.26
N PHE A 151 25.22 3.07 20.24
CA PHE A 151 25.46 4.45 19.77
C PHE A 151 24.21 5.30 19.61
N GLY A 152 23.02 4.74 19.83
CA GLY A 152 21.75 5.43 19.62
C GLY A 152 21.48 6.48 20.69
N LYS A 153 20.88 7.60 20.27
CA LYS A 153 20.38 8.61 21.19
C LYS A 153 19.11 8.12 21.87
N GLU A 154 18.88 8.59 23.09
CA GLU A 154 17.62 8.36 23.78
C GLU A 154 16.45 8.97 22.98
N LYS A 155 15.35 8.22 22.87
CA LYS A 155 14.18 8.68 22.14
C LYS A 155 13.52 9.82 22.91
N ARG A 156 13.38 10.97 22.25
CA ARG A 156 12.73 12.14 22.82
C ARG A 156 11.30 11.77 23.23
N PRO A 157 10.80 12.30 24.37
CA PRO A 157 9.46 12.02 24.82
C PRO A 157 8.46 12.44 23.76
N ARG A 158 7.42 11.63 23.57
CA ARG A 158 6.31 12.00 22.70
C ARG A 158 5.68 13.24 23.30
N GLU A 159 5.51 14.29 22.51
CA GLU A 159 4.61 15.36 22.97
C GLU A 159 3.25 14.72 23.19
N PRO A 160 2.64 14.88 24.38
CA PRO A 160 1.30 14.40 24.59
C PRO A 160 0.46 15.10 23.53
N SER A 161 0.00 14.32 22.56
CA SER A 161 -1.03 14.78 21.67
C SER A 161 -2.11 15.32 22.59
N GLN A 162 -2.52 16.58 22.37
CA GLN A 162 -3.81 17.02 22.86
C GLN A 162 -4.81 16.07 22.20
N THR A 163 -5.06 14.91 22.82
CA THR A 163 -6.36 14.30 22.77
C THR A 163 -7.25 15.43 23.19
N ASN A 164 -7.89 16.08 22.21
CA ASN A 164 -9.23 16.57 22.42
C ASN A 164 -9.99 15.31 22.83
N GLN A 165 -9.90 14.95 24.12
CA GLN A 165 -10.84 14.05 24.75
C GLN A 165 -12.14 14.77 24.50
N MET A 166 -12.88 14.29 23.50
CA MET A 166 -14.23 14.77 23.30
C MET A 166 -14.89 14.61 24.66
N PRO A 167 -15.45 15.69 25.22
CA PRO A 167 -15.95 15.59 26.58
C PRO A 167 -17.01 14.48 26.60
N ALA A 168 -17.05 13.74 27.72
CA ALA A 168 -17.74 12.46 27.80
C ALA A 168 -19.23 12.59 27.43
N ASP A 169 -19.81 13.75 27.69
CA ASP A 169 -21.14 14.20 27.29
C ASP A 169 -21.37 14.15 25.77
N VAL A 170 -20.38 14.53 24.95
CA VAL A 170 -20.49 14.47 23.48
C VAL A 170 -20.39 13.02 22.99
N ILE A 171 -19.53 12.20 23.61
CA ILE A 171 -19.42 10.77 23.29
C ILE A 171 -20.72 10.05 23.68
N GLU A 172 -21.30 10.39 24.82
CA GLU A 172 -22.53 9.80 25.36
C GLU A 172 -23.78 10.27 24.59
N ALA A 173 -23.82 11.54 24.16
CA ALA A 173 -24.87 12.04 23.26
C ALA A 173 -24.82 11.32 21.90
N VAL A 174 -23.62 11.08 21.33
CA VAL A 174 -23.46 10.33 20.09
C VAL A 174 -23.82 8.84 20.28
N ARG A 175 -23.48 8.25 21.43
CA ARG A 175 -23.81 6.86 21.77
C ARG A 175 -25.31 6.66 22.00
N SER A 176 -25.98 7.53 22.77
CA SER A 176 -27.43 7.46 23.01
C SER A 176 -28.26 7.66 21.73
N MET A 177 -27.81 8.52 20.81
CA MET A 177 -28.42 8.64 19.48
C MET A 177 -28.15 7.43 18.58
N GLY A 178 -27.06 6.69 18.81
CA GLY A 178 -26.70 5.46 18.08
C GLY A 178 -27.41 4.20 18.59
N GLU A 179 -27.70 4.12 19.89
CA GLU A 179 -28.27 2.94 20.54
C GLU A 179 -29.79 2.79 20.35
N MET A 180 -30.52 3.84 19.95
CA MET A 180 -31.96 3.78 19.71
C MET A 180 -32.37 2.91 18.48
N ARG A 181 -31.42 2.25 17.79
CA ARG A 181 -31.70 1.48 16.55
C ARG A 181 -30.95 0.15 16.38
N LEU A 182 -30.50 -0.50 17.45
CA LEU A 182 -30.00 -1.87 17.34
C LEU A 182 -30.89 -2.83 18.15
N PRO A 183 -31.66 -3.73 17.50
CA PRO A 183 -32.34 -4.80 18.21
C PRO A 183 -31.28 -5.72 18.85
N GLN A 184 -31.38 -5.91 20.16
CA GLN A 184 -30.56 -6.89 20.87
C GLN A 184 -30.91 -8.29 20.36
N THR A 185 -29.92 -9.01 19.84
CA THR A 185 -29.98 -10.45 19.66
C THR A 185 -29.02 -11.07 20.66
N ASP A 186 -29.54 -11.29 21.87
CA ASP A 186 -28.99 -12.27 22.78
C ASP A 186 -29.10 -13.66 22.14
N ASN A 187 -28.00 -14.41 22.14
CA ASN A 187 -28.08 -15.86 22.31
C ASN A 187 -26.77 -16.43 22.84
N ASN A 188 -26.86 -16.94 24.07
CA ASN A 188 -25.91 -17.80 24.75
C ASN A 188 -25.81 -19.17 24.03
N ASN A 189 -24.61 -19.65 23.72
CA ASN A 189 -23.99 -20.84 24.35
C ASN A 189 -22.74 -21.39 23.65
N SER A 190 -21.82 -21.88 24.51
CA SER A 190 -20.76 -22.89 24.31
C SER A 190 -19.47 -22.53 23.56
N SER A 191 -18.49 -22.10 24.37
CA SER A 191 -17.11 -22.60 24.46
C SER A 191 -16.46 -23.35 23.28
N SER A 192 -15.45 -22.73 22.67
CA SER A 192 -14.13 -23.36 22.54
C SER A 192 -13.04 -22.30 22.65
N LYS A 193 -12.11 -22.51 23.60
CA LYS A 193 -10.94 -21.64 23.83
C LYS A 193 -9.84 -22.07 22.86
N THR A 194 -9.61 -21.29 21.81
CA THR A 194 -8.37 -21.34 21.03
C THR A 194 -7.86 -19.92 20.84
N SER A 195 -6.62 -19.73 21.26
CA SER A 195 -5.87 -18.48 21.38
C SER A 195 -6.06 -17.53 20.20
N LYS A 196 -6.84 -16.46 20.40
CA LYS A 196 -6.92 -15.33 19.49
C LYS A 196 -5.61 -14.55 19.59
N SER A 197 -4.79 -14.66 18.55
CA SER A 197 -3.85 -13.60 18.19
C SER A 197 -4.61 -12.27 18.16
N LYS A 198 -4.01 -11.21 18.70
CA LYS A 198 -4.48 -9.82 18.57
C LYS A 198 -4.38 -9.39 17.10
N LEU A 199 -5.18 -9.97 16.21
CA LEU A 199 -5.68 -9.21 15.07
C LEU A 199 -6.54 -8.11 15.68
N LEU A 200 -6.24 -6.86 15.33
CA LEU A 200 -7.12 -5.71 15.49
C LEU A 200 -8.56 -6.17 15.27
N GLN A 201 -9.47 -5.86 16.22
CA GLN A 201 -10.90 -6.11 16.06
C GLN A 201 -11.37 -5.44 14.76
N GLN A 202 -11.40 -6.19 13.68
CA GLN A 202 -11.90 -5.73 12.39
C GLN A 202 -13.40 -5.52 12.55
N THR A 203 -13.84 -4.27 12.48
CA THR A 203 -15.23 -3.88 12.78
C THR A 203 -16.19 -4.07 11.60
N TYR A 204 -15.66 -4.44 10.43
CA TYR A 204 -16.43 -4.62 9.22
C TYR A 204 -16.59 -6.10 8.88
N ASP A 205 -17.80 -6.53 8.54
CA ASP A 205 -18.07 -7.88 8.07
C ASP A 205 -17.65 -8.08 6.61
N TYR A 206 -17.69 -7.01 5.81
CA TYR A 206 -17.40 -7.01 4.39
C TYR A 206 -16.56 -5.79 3.98
N VAL A 207 -15.76 -5.94 2.93
CA VAL A 207 -15.04 -4.85 2.25
C VAL A 207 -15.34 -4.91 0.76
N ILE A 208 -15.42 -3.74 0.13
CA ILE A 208 -15.47 -3.61 -1.33
C ILE A 208 -14.09 -3.19 -1.79
N CYS A 209 -13.44 -4.03 -2.58
CA CYS A 209 -12.18 -3.68 -3.23
C CYS A 209 -12.48 -3.18 -4.63
N VAL A 210 -11.93 -2.03 -5.01
CA VAL A 210 -12.06 -1.43 -6.34
C VAL A 210 -10.66 -1.22 -6.89
N ASP A 211 -10.44 -1.61 -8.13
CA ASP A 211 -9.13 -1.50 -8.78
C ASP A 211 -9.28 -0.95 -10.19
N PHE A 212 -9.17 0.37 -10.37
CA PHE A 212 -9.41 0.98 -11.67
C PHE A 212 -8.22 0.79 -12.61
N GLU A 213 -8.49 0.31 -13.82
CA GLU A 213 -7.52 0.39 -14.92
C GLU A 213 -7.73 1.69 -15.68
N ALA A 214 -6.63 2.35 -16.06
CA ALA A 214 -6.67 3.60 -16.79
C ALA A 214 -5.80 3.57 -18.06
N THR A 215 -6.07 4.47 -19.00
CA THR A 215 -5.20 4.72 -20.15
C THR A 215 -3.78 5.00 -19.68
N CYS A 216 -2.76 4.46 -20.33
CA CYS A 216 -1.36 4.70 -19.96
C CYS A 216 -0.45 4.85 -21.19
N TRP A 217 0.72 5.45 -21.03
CA TRP A 217 1.71 5.67 -22.09
C TRP A 217 3.09 5.18 -21.62
N GLU A 218 3.91 4.69 -22.56
CA GLU A 218 5.25 4.18 -22.27
C GLU A 218 6.22 5.28 -21.79
N ASN A 219 5.97 6.51 -22.23
CA ASN A 219 6.71 7.71 -21.80
C ASN A 219 5.70 8.75 -21.25
N GLN A 220 5.75 9.97 -21.76
CA GLN A 220 4.82 11.04 -21.39
C GLN A 220 3.57 11.03 -22.29
N ALA A 221 2.41 11.35 -21.72
CA ALA A 221 1.19 11.56 -22.48
C ALA A 221 1.42 12.65 -23.56
N PRO A 222 0.87 12.49 -24.78
CA PRO A 222 0.96 13.52 -25.81
C PRO A 222 0.45 14.86 -25.26
N SER A 223 1.06 15.99 -25.63
CA SER A 223 0.76 17.33 -25.08
C SER A 223 -0.72 17.76 -25.21
N ARG A 224 -1.47 17.09 -26.09
CA ARG A 224 -2.92 17.27 -26.30
C ARG A 224 -3.80 16.60 -25.25
N TRP A 225 -3.29 15.66 -24.47
CA TRP A 225 -4.03 14.83 -23.51
C TRP A 225 -3.48 15.08 -22.11
N ARG A 226 -4.34 15.47 -21.17
CA ARG A 226 -3.90 15.98 -19.87
C ARG A 226 -4.14 15.01 -18.72
N GLU A 227 -5.07 14.06 -18.85
CA GLU A 227 -5.50 13.21 -17.74
C GLU A 227 -5.61 11.73 -18.14
N PHE A 228 -5.47 10.85 -17.15
CA PHE A 228 -5.66 9.41 -17.31
C PHE A 228 -7.16 9.09 -17.26
N GLU A 229 -7.68 8.37 -18.24
CA GLU A 229 -9.08 7.97 -18.28
C GLU A 229 -9.26 6.53 -17.83
N ILE A 230 -10.26 6.26 -16.98
CA ILE A 230 -10.59 4.91 -16.55
C ILE A 230 -11.13 4.12 -17.74
N ILE A 231 -10.56 2.94 -17.99
CA ILE A 231 -10.93 2.03 -19.08
C ILE A 231 -11.49 0.70 -18.56
N GLU A 232 -11.28 0.40 -17.28
CA GLU A 232 -11.92 -0.73 -16.60
C GLU A 232 -12.30 -0.38 -15.17
N PHE A 233 -13.47 -0.83 -14.76
CA PHE A 233 -14.00 -0.68 -13.41
C PHE A 233 -14.40 -2.04 -12.84
N PRO A 234 -13.44 -2.82 -12.35
CA PRO A 234 -13.69 -3.98 -11.51
C PRO A 234 -13.90 -3.57 -10.05
N ALA A 235 -14.83 -4.25 -9.39
CA ALA A 235 -15.06 -4.16 -7.97
C ALA A 235 -15.50 -5.52 -7.43
N VAL A 236 -15.03 -5.89 -6.25
CA VAL A 236 -15.38 -7.16 -5.60
C VAL A 236 -15.83 -6.94 -4.17
N LEU A 237 -16.86 -7.67 -3.75
CA LEU A 237 -17.29 -7.71 -2.36
C LEU A 237 -16.63 -8.91 -1.67
N VAL A 238 -15.83 -8.65 -0.64
CA VAL A 238 -15.08 -9.65 0.10
C VAL A 238 -15.70 -9.82 1.49
N ASN A 239 -16.00 -11.06 1.85
CA ASN A 239 -16.43 -11.43 3.20
C ASN A 239 -15.20 -11.61 4.09
N LEU A 240 -15.06 -10.77 5.11
CA LEU A 240 -13.86 -10.76 5.96
C LEU A 240 -13.84 -11.91 6.98
N LYS A 241 -14.98 -12.57 7.23
CA LYS A 241 -15.04 -13.76 8.09
C LYS A 241 -14.55 -15.01 7.36
N THR A 242 -14.85 -15.13 6.07
CA THR A 242 -14.52 -16.31 5.27
C THR A 242 -13.29 -16.09 4.38
N GLY A 243 -12.91 -14.84 4.12
CA GLY A 243 -11.85 -14.46 3.18
C GLY A 243 -12.24 -14.66 1.71
N LYS A 244 -13.52 -14.91 1.40
CA LYS A 244 -13.98 -15.21 0.04
C LYS A 244 -14.54 -13.98 -0.67
N ILE A 245 -14.32 -13.92 -1.99
CA ILE A 245 -15.04 -13.04 -2.89
C ILE A 245 -16.46 -13.61 -3.05
N GLU A 246 -17.44 -12.78 -2.76
CA GLU A 246 -18.85 -13.16 -2.74
C GLU A 246 -19.57 -12.77 -4.02
N VAL A 247 -19.17 -11.65 -4.61
CA VAL A 247 -19.75 -11.12 -5.84
C VAL A 247 -18.76 -10.15 -6.49
N GLU A 248 -18.79 -10.12 -7.81
CA GLU A 248 -17.94 -9.27 -8.63
C GLU A 248 -18.81 -8.34 -9.49
N PHE A 249 -18.28 -7.15 -9.73
CA PHE A 249 -18.76 -6.18 -10.69
C PHE A 249 -17.60 -5.86 -11.62
N ARG A 250 -17.82 -5.91 -12.93
CA ARG A 250 -16.80 -5.56 -13.92
C ARG A 250 -17.46 -4.87 -15.10
N LYS A 251 -16.93 -3.69 -15.46
CA LYS A 251 -17.33 -2.97 -16.67
C LYS A 251 -16.10 -2.39 -17.37
N TYR A 252 -16.05 -2.59 -18.68
CA TYR A 252 -15.16 -1.83 -19.55
C TYR A 252 -15.77 -0.46 -19.83
N ILE A 253 -14.90 0.54 -19.91
CA ILE A 253 -15.28 1.94 -20.01
C ILE A 253 -14.65 2.52 -21.27
N MET A 254 -15.47 3.25 -22.04
CA MET A 254 -15.01 3.94 -23.23
C MET A 254 -14.39 5.29 -22.83
N PRO A 255 -13.09 5.53 -23.09
CA PRO A 255 -12.45 6.82 -22.89
C PRO A 255 -12.95 7.85 -23.90
N ILE A 256 -13.10 9.10 -23.46
CA ILE A 256 -13.66 10.22 -24.23
C ILE A 256 -12.53 11.06 -24.87
N GLU A 257 -11.45 11.34 -24.13
CA GLU A 257 -10.32 12.13 -24.64
C GLU A 257 -9.44 11.32 -25.59
N SER A 258 -9.21 10.05 -25.26
CA SER A 258 -8.40 9.12 -26.06
C SER A 258 -9.16 7.81 -26.36
N PRO A 259 -10.11 7.80 -27.31
CA PRO A 259 -10.89 6.61 -27.66
C PRO A 259 -10.03 5.43 -28.15
N LYS A 260 -8.85 5.71 -28.72
CA LYS A 260 -7.93 4.69 -29.23
C LYS A 260 -6.84 4.39 -28.20
N LEU A 261 -6.86 3.19 -27.65
CA LEU A 261 -5.79 2.66 -26.83
C LEU A 261 -4.51 2.50 -27.65
N ASN A 262 -3.38 2.88 -27.06
CA ASN A 262 -2.08 2.62 -27.67
C ASN A 262 -1.64 1.17 -27.42
N ALA A 263 -0.63 0.71 -28.17
CA ALA A 263 -0.14 -0.66 -28.06
C ALA A 263 0.40 -1.02 -26.67
N PHE A 264 0.92 -0.04 -25.92
CA PHE A 264 1.40 -0.21 -24.56
C PHE A 264 0.24 -0.51 -23.59
N CYS A 265 -0.83 0.27 -23.67
CA CYS A 265 -2.05 0.14 -22.87
C CYS A 265 -2.73 -1.22 -23.10
N THR A 266 -2.89 -1.61 -24.38
CA THR A 266 -3.46 -2.91 -24.76
C THR A 266 -2.62 -4.09 -24.25
N LYS A 267 -1.29 -3.95 -24.26
CA LYS A 267 -0.37 -4.99 -23.77
C LYS A 267 -0.39 -5.12 -22.24
N LEU A 268 -0.52 -3.99 -21.54
CA LEU A 268 -0.49 -3.94 -20.07
C LEU A 268 -1.82 -4.41 -19.45
N THR A 269 -2.94 -3.96 -20.01
CA THR A 269 -4.29 -4.22 -19.46
C THR A 269 -4.97 -5.43 -20.08
N GLY A 270 -4.40 -6.02 -21.14
CA GLY A 270 -4.99 -7.13 -21.89
C GLY A 270 -6.28 -6.78 -22.64
N SER A 271 -6.71 -5.51 -22.63
CA SER A 271 -7.97 -5.07 -23.24
C SER A 271 -7.83 -4.82 -24.74
N ALA A 272 -8.57 -5.55 -25.56
CA ALA A 272 -8.62 -5.32 -27.00
C ALA A 272 -9.39 -4.02 -27.32
N GLN A 273 -8.92 -3.26 -28.31
CA GLN A 273 -9.58 -2.02 -28.78
C GLN A 273 -11.08 -2.22 -29.07
N LYS A 274 -11.44 -3.37 -29.66
CA LYS A 274 -12.83 -3.74 -29.98
C LYS A 274 -13.73 -3.83 -28.73
N THR A 275 -13.16 -4.19 -27.58
CA THR A 275 -13.90 -4.25 -26.30
C THR A 275 -14.20 -2.83 -25.82
N VAL A 276 -13.21 -1.93 -25.87
CA VAL A 276 -13.34 -0.54 -25.44
C VAL A 276 -14.27 0.27 -26.35
N ASP A 277 -14.22 0.04 -27.67
CA ASP A 277 -15.09 0.74 -28.62
C ASP A 277 -16.59 0.43 -28.42
N ASN A 278 -16.91 -0.77 -27.91
CA ASN A 278 -18.29 -1.19 -27.62
C ASN A 278 -18.67 -0.99 -26.14
N SER A 279 -17.84 -0.26 -25.39
CA SER A 279 -18.02 -0.05 -23.96
C SER A 279 -18.94 1.13 -23.64
N ILE A 280 -19.34 1.22 -22.37
CA ILE A 280 -20.19 2.28 -21.87
C ILE A 280 -19.37 3.48 -21.35
N PRO A 281 -19.93 4.69 -21.31
CA PRO A 281 -19.30 5.81 -20.62
C PRO A 281 -19.16 5.57 -19.11
N LEU A 282 -18.16 6.19 -18.47
CA LEU A 282 -17.90 6.09 -17.03
C LEU A 282 -19.13 6.43 -16.18
N GLN A 283 -19.89 7.45 -16.57
CA GLN A 283 -21.10 7.86 -15.86
C GLN A 283 -22.15 6.74 -15.81
N THR A 284 -22.35 6.03 -16.94
CA THR A 284 -23.26 4.88 -17.01
C THR A 284 -22.74 3.74 -16.14
N ALA A 285 -21.43 3.46 -16.17
CA ALA A 285 -20.82 2.44 -15.32
C ALA A 285 -20.99 2.74 -13.83
N LEU A 286 -20.83 4.00 -13.40
CA LEU A 286 -21.07 4.43 -12.02
C LEU A 286 -22.53 4.25 -11.59
N MET A 287 -23.50 4.55 -12.47
CA MET A 287 -24.92 4.28 -12.18
C MET A 287 -25.19 2.79 -11.97
N MET A 288 -24.64 1.94 -12.85
CA MET A 288 -24.75 0.48 -12.74
C MET A 288 -24.07 -0.04 -11.46
N PHE A 289 -22.92 0.51 -11.10
CA PHE A 289 -22.21 0.15 -9.87
C PHE A 289 -23.04 0.52 -8.63
N GLN A 290 -23.65 1.70 -8.60
CA GLN A 290 -24.53 2.09 -7.49
C GLN A 290 -25.76 1.18 -7.38
N GLU A 291 -26.34 0.76 -8.50
CA GLU A 291 -27.46 -0.18 -8.50
C GLU A 291 -27.04 -1.57 -8.00
N TRP A 292 -25.93 -2.09 -8.51
CA TRP A 292 -25.30 -3.33 -8.04
C TRP A 292 -25.05 -3.28 -6.54
N LEU A 293 -24.42 -2.20 -6.06
CA LEU A 293 -24.11 -2.01 -4.64
C LEU A 293 -25.38 -1.98 -3.79
N ARG A 294 -26.41 -1.23 -4.20
CA ARG A 294 -27.70 -1.19 -3.49
C ARG A 294 -28.34 -2.57 -3.40
N LYS A 295 -28.26 -3.37 -4.47
CA LYS A 295 -28.79 -4.75 -4.49
C LYS A 295 -28.07 -5.63 -3.48
N GLU A 296 -26.74 -5.61 -3.47
CA GLU A 296 -25.94 -6.43 -2.55
C GLU A 296 -26.11 -6.01 -1.09
N LEU A 297 -26.15 -4.70 -0.82
CA LEU A 297 -26.43 -4.19 0.52
C LEU A 297 -27.80 -4.64 1.03
N ARG A 298 -28.85 -4.59 0.20
CA ARG A 298 -30.20 -5.04 0.57
C ARG A 298 -30.25 -6.55 0.78
N ALA A 299 -29.69 -7.33 -0.12
CA ALA A 299 -29.71 -8.80 -0.04
C ALA A 299 -29.02 -9.31 1.23
N ARG A 300 -27.97 -8.63 1.68
CA ARG A 300 -27.14 -9.03 2.82
C ARG A 300 -27.44 -8.25 4.11
N HIS A 301 -28.45 -7.38 4.09
CA HIS A 301 -28.84 -6.51 5.22
C HIS A 301 -27.68 -5.66 5.75
N LEU A 302 -26.86 -5.13 4.83
CA LEU A 302 -25.67 -4.33 5.12
C LEU A 302 -25.96 -2.85 4.96
N SER A 303 -25.24 -2.03 5.72
CA SER A 303 -25.23 -0.57 5.59
C SER A 303 -23.80 -0.07 5.43
N LEU A 304 -23.59 0.89 4.52
CA LEU A 304 -22.31 1.59 4.42
C LEU A 304 -22.08 2.46 5.67
N PRO A 305 -20.83 2.59 6.14
CA PRO A 305 -20.51 3.46 7.26
C PRO A 305 -20.85 4.92 6.93
N LYS A 306 -21.35 5.67 7.92
CA LYS A 306 -21.63 7.10 7.74
C LYS A 306 -20.30 7.86 7.58
N MET A 307 -20.14 8.55 6.45
CA MET A 307 -19.02 9.47 6.26
C MET A 307 -19.16 10.67 7.20
N THR A 308 -18.21 10.85 8.12
CA THR A 308 -18.10 12.06 8.95
C THR A 308 -16.70 12.64 8.81
N LYS A 309 -16.52 13.96 9.00
CA LYS A 309 -15.21 14.64 8.91
C LYS A 309 -14.11 13.99 9.77
N HIS A 310 -14.51 13.24 10.81
CA HIS A 310 -13.62 12.58 11.76
C HIS A 310 -13.43 11.08 11.51
N ASN A 311 -14.28 10.45 10.69
CA ASN A 311 -14.17 9.04 10.34
C ASN A 311 -13.64 8.91 8.90
N LYS A 312 -12.32 9.10 8.75
CA LYS A 312 -11.60 9.03 7.46
C LYS A 312 -11.28 7.59 7.01
N LEU A 313 -11.97 6.57 7.53
CA LEU A 313 -11.79 5.19 7.07
C LEU A 313 -12.35 4.92 5.66
N CYS A 314 -12.91 5.92 5.00
CA CYS A 314 -13.00 5.95 3.54
C CYS A 314 -11.72 6.57 2.97
N LEU A 315 -10.65 5.79 2.93
CA LEU A 315 -9.58 6.01 1.94
C LEU A 315 -10.16 5.56 0.59
N CYS A 316 -10.61 6.53 -0.22
CA CYS A 316 -10.58 6.35 -1.66
C CYS A 316 -9.13 6.50 -2.12
#